data_AF-A0A7S1X175-F1
#
_entry.id   AF-A0A7S1X175-F1
#
_cell.length_a   1.000
_cell.length_b   1.000
_cell.length_c   1.000
_cell.angle_alpha   90.00
_cell.angle_beta   90.00
_cell.angle_gamma   90.00
#
_symmetry.space_group_name_H-M   'P 1'
#
loop_
_entity.id
_entity.type
_entity.pdbx_description
1 polymer ?
#
loop_
_entity_poly.entity_id
_entity_poly.type
_entity_poly.pdbx_seq_one_letter_code
_entity_poly.pdbx_strand_id
1 'polypeptide(L)'
;DDNKKLCLPNSEIIQMSPTMSMIFEVGDLAAASPATVSRCGMVYLEPHQLGWEPLLTSWLANLAATCPALGKANVERLRRLFLWLLPPCLRFVEKEVKEISPTTPTNLARSGMRLVESLLVPQF
;
A
#
# COMPACT_ATOMS: atom_id res chain seq x y z
N ASP A 1 -9.14 21.44 14.42
CA ASP A 1 -8.91 22.88 14.70
C ASP A 1 -10.20 23.62 14.41
N ASP A 2 -10.79 24.23 15.43
CA ASP A 2 -12.14 24.79 15.37
C ASP A 2 -12.20 26.07 14.54
N ASN A 3 -11.06 26.74 14.37
CA ASN A 3 -10.98 28.01 13.66
C ASN A 3 -11.11 27.87 12.14
N LYS A 4 -10.86 26.69 11.57
CA LYS A 4 -10.91 26.42 10.12
C LYS A 4 -10.22 27.49 9.27
N LYS A 5 -9.09 28.02 9.75
CA LYS A 5 -8.29 29.08 9.10
C LYS A 5 -6.93 28.53 8.71
N LEU A 6 -6.52 28.78 7.48
CA LEU A 6 -5.18 28.52 6.99
C LEU A 6 -4.41 29.83 6.95
N CYS A 7 -3.38 29.95 7.79
CA CYS A 7 -2.49 31.10 7.80
C CYS A 7 -1.31 30.84 6.87
N LEU A 8 -1.13 31.69 5.86
CA LEU A 8 -0.05 31.60 4.90
C LEU A 8 1.19 32.39 5.35
N PRO A 9 2.41 32.07 4.87
CA PRO A 9 3.64 32.79 5.24
C PRO A 9 3.64 34.29 4.91
N ASN A 10 2.84 34.71 3.92
CA ASN A 10 2.61 36.10 3.56
C ASN A 10 1.60 36.80 4.51
N SER A 11 1.20 36.16 5.61
CA SER A 11 0.19 36.62 6.57
C SER A 11 -1.25 36.68 6.05
N GLU A 12 -1.51 36.11 4.87
CA GLU A 12 -2.89 35.94 4.38
C GLU A 12 -3.60 34.83 5.16
N ILE A 13 -4.90 35.02 5.42
CA ILE A 13 -5.73 34.06 6.15
C ILE A 13 -6.85 33.58 5.22
N ILE A 14 -6.82 32.30 4.89
CA ILE A 14 -7.84 31.65 4.08
C ILE A 14 -8.79 30.87 5.00
N GLN A 15 -10.08 31.20 4.95
CA GLN A 15 -11.10 30.46 5.67
C GLN A 15 -11.48 29.20 4.88
N MET A 16 -11.39 28.02 5.49
CA MET A 16 -11.82 26.77 4.87
C MET A 16 -13.34 26.69 4.84
N SER A 17 -13.89 26.18 3.74
CA SER A 17 -15.33 25.98 3.60
C SER A 17 -15.82 24.85 4.53
N PRO A 18 -17.11 24.85 4.92
CA PRO A 18 -17.68 23.77 5.72
C PRO A 18 -17.65 22.40 5.02
N THR A 19 -17.57 22.38 3.69
CA THR A 19 -17.55 21.16 2.87
C THR A 19 -16.15 20.61 2.62
N MET A 20 -15.10 21.34 3.00
CA MET A 20 -13.71 20.93 2.82
C MET A 20 -13.29 19.96 3.92
N SER A 21 -12.64 18.86 3.52
CA SER A 21 -12.00 17.90 4.42
C SER A 21 -10.52 17.78 4.08
N MET A 22 -9.67 17.74 5.10
CA MET A 22 -8.24 17.48 4.96
C MET A 22 -7.92 16.12 5.57
N ILE A 23 -7.25 15.27 4.80
CA ILE A 23 -6.85 13.93 5.21
C ILE A 23 -5.34 13.82 4.97
N PHE A 24 -4.63 13.26 5.94
CA PHE A 24 -3.19 13.02 5.85
C PHE A 24 -2.93 11.53 6.04
N GLU A 25 -2.10 10.95 5.17
CA GLU A 25 -1.53 9.62 5.35
C GLU A 25 -0.11 9.80 5.90
N VAL A 26 0.13 9.34 7.12
CA VAL A 26 1.39 9.50 7.84
C VAL A 26 1.89 8.13 8.32
N GLY A 27 3.21 7.92 8.28
CA GLY A 27 3.81 6.65 8.72
C GLY A 27 3.86 6.49 10.23
N ASP A 28 4.23 7.55 10.95
CA ASP A 28 4.22 7.62 12.41
C ASP A 28 3.95 9.05 12.89
N LEU A 29 3.68 9.19 14.19
CA LEU A 29 3.42 10.47 14.86
C LEU A 29 4.52 10.82 15.87
N ALA A 30 5.72 10.23 15.76
CA ALA A 30 6.77 10.38 16.77
C ALA A 30 7.24 11.83 16.94
N ALA A 31 7.14 12.63 15.88
CA ALA A 31 7.50 14.05 15.89
C ALA A 31 6.30 14.98 16.18
N ALA A 32 5.09 14.44 16.39
CA ALA A 32 3.90 15.25 16.62
C ALA A 32 3.64 15.47 18.12
N SER A 33 3.29 16.69 18.51
CA SER A 33 2.92 16.97 19.89
C SER A 33 1.52 16.41 20.21
N PRO A 34 1.25 15.91 21.44
CA PRO A 34 -0.08 15.47 21.85
C PRO A 34 -1.17 16.53 21.65
N ALA A 35 -0.81 17.81 21.79
CA ALA A 35 -1.71 18.93 21.58
C ALA A 35 -2.11 19.13 20.10
N THR A 36 -1.26 18.74 19.16
CA THR A 36 -1.54 18.80 17.72
C THR A 36 -2.50 17.68 17.32
N VAL A 37 -2.21 16.44 17.74
CA VAL A 37 -3.00 15.26 17.35
C VAL A 37 -4.35 15.16 18.06
N SER A 38 -4.51 15.79 19.22
CA SER A 38 -5.79 15.81 19.95
C SER A 38 -6.91 16.55 19.21
N ARG A 39 -6.56 17.42 18.25
CA ARG A 39 -7.51 18.19 17.43
C ARG A 39 -7.87 17.52 16.11
N CYS A 40 -7.35 16.31 15.86
CA CYS A 40 -7.53 15.55 14.63
C CYS A 40 -8.32 14.26 14.92
N GLY A 41 -9.18 13.87 13.97
CA GLY A 41 -9.75 12.52 13.95
C GLY A 41 -8.69 11.54 13.48
N MET A 42 -8.33 10.57 14.32
CA MET A 42 -7.30 9.60 14.02
C MET A 42 -7.93 8.27 13.61
N VAL A 43 -7.53 7.76 12.45
CA VAL A 43 -7.89 6.42 11.97
C VAL A 43 -6.62 5.58 11.94
N TYR A 44 -6.54 4.61 12.85
CA TYR A 44 -5.39 3.70 12.92
C TYR A 44 -5.61 2.53 11.97
N LEU A 45 -4.67 2.31 11.05
CA LEU A 45 -4.65 1.17 10.16
C LEU A 45 -3.50 0.26 10.56
N GLU A 46 -3.81 -0.97 10.96
CA GLU A 46 -2.80 -1.99 11.22
C GLU A 46 -2.29 -2.58 9.88
N PRO A 47 -1.00 -2.45 9.52
CA PRO A 47 -0.49 -2.90 8.22
C PRO A 47 -0.69 -4.40 7.97
N HIS A 48 -0.70 -5.21 9.04
CA HIS A 48 -0.93 -6.65 8.95
C HIS A 48 -2.38 -7.01 8.60
N GLN A 49 -3.35 -6.11 8.83
CA GLN A 49 -4.75 -6.37 8.52
C GLN A 49 -5.04 -6.30 7.01
N LEU A 50 -4.31 -5.46 6.27
CA LEU A 50 -4.46 -5.38 4.81
C LEU A 50 -3.75 -6.56 4.12
N GLY A 51 -2.53 -6.87 4.55
CA GLY A 51 -1.73 -7.96 3.98
C GLY A 51 -1.39 -7.78 2.50
N TRP A 52 -0.87 -8.83 1.87
CA TRP A 52 -0.47 -8.85 0.46
C TRP A 52 -1.56 -9.40 -0.47
N GLU A 53 -2.58 -10.05 0.06
CA GLU A 53 -3.64 -10.72 -0.72
C GLU A 53 -4.52 -9.74 -1.53
N PRO A 54 -4.88 -8.54 -1.02
CA PRO A 54 -5.58 -7.55 -1.83
C PRO A 54 -4.72 -7.06 -3.00
N LEU A 55 -3.40 -6.97 -2.82
CA LEU A 55 -2.48 -6.63 -3.90
C LEU A 55 -2.45 -7.72 -4.97
N LEU A 56 -2.42 -9.00 -4.57
CA LEU A 56 -2.51 -10.11 -5.52
C LEU A 56 -3.81 -10.02 -6.33
N THR A 57 -4.94 -9.77 -5.66
CA THR A 57 -6.26 -9.69 -6.30
C THR A 57 -6.32 -8.54 -7.31
N SER A 58 -5.85 -7.35 -6.92
CA SER A 58 -5.79 -6.19 -7.82
C SER A 58 -4.82 -6.41 -8.99
N TRP A 59 -3.64 -6.97 -8.71
CA TRP A 59 -2.64 -7.25 -9.74
C TRP A 59 -3.14 -8.27 -10.77
N LEU A 60 -3.79 -9.37 -10.35
CA LEU A 60 -4.36 -10.35 -11.27
C LEU A 60 -5.47 -9.76 -12.14
N ALA A 61 -6.30 -8.86 -11.58
CA ALA A 61 -7.33 -8.16 -12.34
C ALA A 61 -6.72 -7.28 -13.42
N ASN A 62 -5.66 -6.53 -13.10
CA ASN A 62 -4.92 -5.71 -14.06
C ASN A 62 -4.20 -6.57 -15.10
N LEU A 63 -3.53 -7.66 -14.69
CA LEU A 63 -2.83 -8.57 -15.59
C LEU A 63 -3.78 -9.20 -16.61
N ALA A 64 -5.00 -9.56 -16.20
CA ALA A 64 -6.02 -10.09 -17.10
C ALA A 64 -6.48 -9.05 -18.15
N ALA A 65 -6.47 -7.76 -17.79
CA ALA A 65 -6.78 -6.68 -18.72
C ALA A 65 -5.61 -6.37 -19.66
N THR A 66 -4.38 -6.34 -19.15
CA THR A 66 -3.17 -6.01 -19.92
C THR A 66 -2.74 -7.15 -20.84
N CYS A 67 -2.94 -8.41 -20.45
CA CYS A 67 -2.60 -9.58 -21.26
C CYS A 67 -3.81 -10.52 -21.41
N PRO A 68 -4.76 -10.21 -22.32
CA PRO A 68 -5.92 -11.08 -22.58
C PRO A 68 -5.51 -12.47 -23.07
N ALA A 69 -4.36 -12.60 -23.73
CA ALA A 69 -3.81 -13.85 -24.24
C ALA A 69 -3.50 -14.87 -23.13
N LEU A 70 -3.26 -14.42 -21.89
CA LEU A 70 -3.02 -15.30 -20.75
C LEU A 70 -4.25 -16.17 -20.46
N GLY A 71 -5.45 -15.63 -20.66
CA GLY A 71 -6.71 -16.33 -20.43
C GLY A 71 -7.03 -16.57 -18.93
N LYS A 72 -8.33 -16.70 -18.63
CA LYS A 72 -8.83 -16.80 -17.25
C LYS A 72 -8.28 -18.00 -16.48
N ALA A 73 -8.04 -19.13 -17.17
CA ALA A 73 -7.53 -20.35 -16.55
C ALA A 73 -6.10 -20.17 -15.99
N ASN A 74 -5.23 -19.46 -16.72
CA ASN A 74 -3.85 -19.24 -16.26
C ASN A 74 -3.79 -18.17 -15.17
N VAL A 75 -4.64 -17.15 -15.22
CA VAL A 75 -4.78 -16.17 -14.12
C VAL A 75 -5.17 -16.86 -12.81
N GLU A 76 -6.15 -17.77 -12.85
CA GLU A 76 -6.53 -18.53 -11.66
C GLU A 76 -5.45 -19.53 -11.22
N ARG A 77 -4.66 -20.07 -12.16
CA ARG A 77 -3.49 -20.89 -11.83
C ARG A 77 -2.42 -20.06 -11.11
N LEU A 78 -2.11 -18.86 -11.59
CA LEU A 78 -1.18 -17.94 -10.93
C LEU A 78 -1.65 -17.58 -9.54
N ARG A 79 -2.95 -17.28 -9.37
CA ARG A 79 -3.55 -17.02 -8.05
C ARG A 79 -3.23 -18.13 -7.07
N ARG A 80 -3.54 -19.38 -7.42
CA ARG A 80 -3.29 -20.54 -6.56
C ARG A 80 -1.81 -20.74 -6.25
N LEU A 81 -0.93 -20.50 -7.22
CA LEU A 81 0.52 -20.57 -7.01
C LEU A 81 1.00 -19.53 -6.00
N PHE A 82 0.59 -18.27 -6.14
CA PHE A 82 0.96 -17.22 -5.18
C PHE A 82 0.37 -17.49 -3.78
N LEU A 83 -0.89 -17.93 -3.69
CA LEU A 83 -1.52 -18.27 -2.40
C LEU A 83 -0.78 -19.39 -1.66
N TRP A 84 -0.26 -20.38 -2.38
CA TRP A 84 0.48 -21.50 -1.79
C TRP A 84 1.95 -21.17 -1.51
N LEU A 85 2.64 -20.54 -2.46
CA LEU A 85 4.09 -20.35 -2.43
C LEU A 85 4.52 -19.10 -1.65
N LEU A 86 3.77 -18.01 -1.74
CA LEU A 86 4.21 -16.74 -1.19
C LEU A 86 4.30 -16.73 0.34
N PRO A 87 3.34 -17.29 1.12
CA PRO A 87 3.44 -17.34 2.58
C PRO A 87 4.70 -18.05 3.13
N PRO A 88 5.07 -19.27 2.68
CA PRO A 88 6.30 -19.91 3.16
C PRO A 88 7.55 -19.15 2.75
N CYS A 89 7.60 -18.56 1.55
CA CYS A 89 8.73 -17.74 1.12
C CYS A 89 8.89 -16.48 1.99
N LEU A 90 7.80 -15.77 2.28
CA LEU A 90 7.83 -14.59 3.14
C LEU A 90 8.29 -14.94 4.56
N ARG A 91 7.78 -16.04 5.13
CA ARG A 91 8.24 -16.52 6.45
C ARG A 91 9.71 -16.91 6.46
N PHE A 92 10.21 -17.51 5.38
CA PHE A 92 11.62 -17.85 5.27
C PHE A 92 12.50 -16.60 5.27
N VAL A 93 12.13 -15.58 4.50
CA VAL A 93 12.87 -14.30 4.49
C VAL A 93 12.85 -13.65 5.88
N GLU A 94 11.69 -13.60 6.54
CA GLU A 94 11.56 -12.97 7.85
C GLU A 94 12.36 -13.67 8.96
N LYS A 95 12.46 -15.01 8.92
CA LYS A 95 13.08 -15.79 10.01
C LYS A 95 14.53 -16.17 9.76
N GLU A 96 14.87 -16.52 8.53
CA GLU A 96 16.14 -17.16 8.19
C GLU A 96 17.10 -16.22 7.47
N VAL A 97 16.62 -15.08 6.95
CA VAL A 97 17.44 -14.14 6.16
C VAL A 97 17.76 -12.90 6.98
N LYS A 98 19.04 -12.57 7.07
CA LYS A 98 19.50 -11.31 7.65
C LYS A 98 19.45 -10.21 6.58
N GLU A 99 18.41 -9.39 6.64
CA GLU A 99 18.23 -8.27 5.71
C GLU A 99 19.18 -7.10 6.06
N ILE A 100 19.74 -6.47 5.02
CA ILE A 100 20.59 -5.27 5.16
C ILE A 100 19.74 -4.03 5.44
N SER A 101 18.54 -3.98 4.86
CA SER A 101 17.55 -2.92 5.02
C SER A 101 16.21 -3.56 5.40
N PRO A 102 15.44 -2.97 6.31
CA PRO A 102 14.12 -3.52 6.67
C PRO A 102 13.21 -3.53 5.44
N THR A 103 12.60 -4.68 5.16
CA THR A 103 11.56 -4.79 4.14
C THR A 103 10.22 -5.17 4.76
N THR A 104 9.14 -4.96 4.01
CA THR A 104 7.80 -5.38 4.42
C THR A 104 7.34 -6.55 3.55
N PRO A 105 6.63 -7.55 4.10
CA PRO A 105 6.14 -8.69 3.33
C PRO A 105 5.30 -8.28 2.11
N THR A 106 4.53 -7.20 2.26
CA THR A 106 3.72 -6.59 1.21
C THR A 106 4.57 -6.07 0.04
N ASN A 107 5.71 -5.44 0.32
CA ASN A 107 6.62 -4.94 -0.71
C ASN A 107 7.37 -6.09 -1.40
N LEU A 108 7.80 -7.11 -0.64
CA LEU A 108 8.42 -8.31 -1.21
C LEU A 108 7.45 -9.04 -2.17
N ALA A 109 6.20 -9.20 -1.75
CA ALA A 109 5.13 -9.75 -2.57
C ALA A 109 4.93 -8.96 -3.87
N ARG A 110 4.82 -7.62 -3.76
CA ARG A 110 4.67 -6.73 -4.92
C ARG A 110 5.86 -6.83 -5.89
N SER A 111 7.08 -6.91 -5.37
CA SER A 111 8.28 -7.10 -6.19
C SER A 111 8.24 -8.44 -6.94
N GLY A 112 7.84 -9.53 -6.27
CA GLY A 112 7.65 -10.83 -6.91
C GLY A 112 6.59 -10.80 -8.02
N MET A 113 5.47 -10.12 -7.79
CA MET A 113 4.43 -9.92 -8.82
C MET A 113 4.96 -9.15 -10.03
N ARG A 114 5.70 -8.05 -9.81
CA ARG A 114 6.31 -7.26 -10.90
C ARG A 114 7.31 -8.06 -11.73
N LEU A 115 8.09 -8.94 -11.09
CA LEU A 115 9.01 -9.83 -11.79
C LEU A 115 8.25 -10.80 -12.70
N VAL A 116 7.19 -11.43 -12.19
CA VAL A 116 6.34 -12.31 -13.01
C VAL A 116 5.68 -11.54 -14.15
N GLU A 117 5.16 -10.35 -13.88
CA GLU A 117 4.56 -9.48 -14.88
C GLU A 117 5.55 -9.13 -16.00
N SER A 118 6.80 -8.80 -15.67
CA SER A 118 7.84 -8.47 -16.65
C SER A 118 8.19 -9.63 -17.59
N LEU A 119 7.95 -10.87 -17.17
CA LEU A 119 8.18 -12.07 -17.97
C LEU A 119 6.97 -12.44 -18.83
N LEU A 120 5.76 -12.08 -18.38
CA LEU A 120 4.50 -12.45 -19.03
C LEU A 120 4.01 -11.38 -20.02
N VAL A 121 4.31 -10.11 -19.76
CA VAL A 121 3.88 -9.00 -20.60
C VAL A 121 5.02 -8.67 -21.58
N PRO A 122 4.82 -8.85 -22.90
CA PRO A 122 5.81 -8.45 -23.89
C PRO A 122 6.07 -6.95 -23.81
N GLN A 123 7.34 -6.55 -23.73
CA GLN A 123 7.73 -5.14 -23.85
C GLN A 123 7.79 -4.78 -25.33
N PHE A 124 6.67 -4.30 -25.89
CA PHE A 124 6.61 -3.69 -27.22
C PHE A 124 5.90 -2.35 -27.14
#